data_AF-A0A830BSR0-F1
#
_entry.id   AF-A0A830BSR0-F1
#
_cell.length_a   1.000
_cell.length_b   1.000
_cell.length_c   1.000
_cell.angle_alpha   90.00
_cell.angle_beta   90.00
_cell.angle_gamma   90.00
#
_symmetry.space_group_name_H-M   'P 1'
#
loop_
_entity.id
_entity.type
_entity.pdbx_description
1 polymer ?
#
loop_
_entity_poly.entity_id
_entity_poly.type
_entity_poly.pdbx_seq_one_letter_code
_entity_poly.pdbx_strand_id
1 'polypeptide(L)'
;MAESGSPQFVIARSVTCVASGLMCLLMALILLEAHIRLPLMYNDYERTSSNYKWSANWILISQSLGVALGTIAPLLRWFNVARLKSTKIGHKSFRDELKVEAYWTLKLKHWRDSPLPLKTRHHKFRKNLHDGKRLLLNFCTGVQILMVRASKVVLLVSAVIVKGLMFCFSKESLDNSSTEFESRGEMEMDLSRYVLRLEGEAELPERTLQNICNDVDKLIRLGKKKQSKNLTKLLQKSINFNGVREFDSREVQSLIDSQLEPPNCWSLPVVTLTCIAISLPNIADHMSDQLLSAVSEGLYFAKLIEKCLDSNGDLTSIRKAADVVWVEVELYRKWLDKDLQTAGRIHKEMLQKLSDTAEKTVKNFKNNTNNFLVQDPLNWPVKVIAANSMYRITQTILLTKNDDHPQTDKEMFERLYIMISDILAACLTNLARVISFKGYSSAIKDREQSACQAALLLGESEEILEILHQRQLPTLDPDKAATIQGWRAFMEQDIENPVASVSPAFPQTVGGHACLY
;
A
#
# COMPACT_ATOMS: atom_id res chain seq x y z
N MET A 1 9.30 2.81 -10.27
CA MET A 1 9.64 4.02 -9.49
C MET A 1 9.95 3.73 -8.02
N ALA A 2 9.07 3.05 -7.27
CA ALA A 2 9.28 2.80 -5.84
C ALA A 2 10.60 2.08 -5.51
N GLU A 3 10.86 0.96 -6.19
CA GLU A 3 12.06 0.15 -6.02
C GLU A 3 13.33 0.90 -6.43
N SER A 4 13.33 1.56 -7.60
CA SER A 4 14.46 2.36 -8.08
C SER A 4 14.75 3.61 -7.25
N GLY A 5 13.75 4.11 -6.51
CA GLY A 5 13.88 5.21 -5.56
C GLY A 5 14.20 4.77 -4.13
N SER A 6 14.26 3.46 -3.85
CA SER A 6 14.53 2.96 -2.50
C SER A 6 15.96 3.33 -2.07
N PRO A 7 16.19 3.77 -0.81
CA PRO A 7 17.52 4.15 -0.35
C PRO A 7 18.54 3.02 -0.49
N GLN A 8 18.13 1.78 -0.29
CA GLN A 8 18.99 0.61 -0.41
C GLN A 8 19.45 0.42 -1.87
N PHE A 9 18.54 0.53 -2.83
CA PHE A 9 18.85 0.43 -4.25
C PHE A 9 19.76 1.57 -4.72
N VAL A 10 19.46 2.81 -4.29
CA VAL A 10 20.27 3.99 -4.60
C VAL A 10 21.68 3.87 -4.01
N ILE A 11 21.82 3.45 -2.75
CA ILE A 11 23.13 3.23 -2.12
C ILE A 11 23.89 2.12 -2.82
N ALA A 12 23.22 1.01 -3.17
CA ALA A 12 23.85 -0.11 -3.86
C ALA A 12 24.42 0.28 -5.23
N ARG A 13 23.81 1.24 -5.92
CA ARG A 13 24.28 1.80 -7.20
C ARG A 13 25.33 2.91 -7.04
N SER A 14 25.50 3.45 -5.83
CA SER A 14 26.41 4.57 -5.60
C SER A 14 27.88 4.20 -5.84
N VAL A 15 28.64 5.16 -6.37
CA VAL A 15 30.07 4.97 -6.68
C VAL A 15 30.88 4.67 -5.41
N THR A 16 30.47 5.24 -4.27
CA THR A 16 31.12 5.00 -2.97
C THR A 16 30.91 3.57 -2.47
N CYS A 17 29.72 3.00 -2.65
CA CYS A 17 29.47 1.60 -2.28
C CYS A 17 30.29 0.65 -3.17
N VAL A 18 30.35 0.93 -4.47
CA VAL A 18 31.16 0.15 -5.42
C VAL A 18 32.66 0.21 -5.07
N ALA A 19 33.19 1.39 -4.73
CA ALA A 19 34.57 1.53 -4.28
C ALA A 19 34.84 0.75 -2.98
N SER A 20 33.88 0.75 -2.04
CA SER A 20 34.00 -0.06 -0.82
C SER A 20 34.08 -1.56 -1.11
N GLY A 21 33.39 -2.05 -2.14
CA GLY A 21 33.50 -3.44 -2.59
C GLY A 21 34.91 -3.83 -3.05
N LEU A 22 35.59 -2.95 -3.79
CA LEU A 22 37.00 -3.17 -4.15
C LEU A 22 37.92 -3.11 -2.93
N MET A 23 37.68 -2.18 -2.00
CA MET A 23 38.46 -2.13 -0.75
C MET A 23 38.27 -3.41 0.06
N CYS A 24 37.06 -3.96 0.11
CA CYS A 24 36.79 -5.27 0.72
C CYS A 24 37.56 -6.40 0.02
N LEU A 25 37.63 -6.41 -1.32
CA LEU A 25 38.48 -7.35 -2.07
C LEU A 25 39.93 -7.27 -1.61
N LEU A 26 40.50 -6.05 -1.61
CA LEU A 26 41.90 -5.83 -1.27
C LEU A 26 42.20 -6.26 0.16
N MET A 27 41.32 -5.95 1.10
CA MET A 27 41.45 -6.40 2.49
C MET A 27 41.39 -7.92 2.60
N ALA A 28 40.49 -8.58 1.87
CA ALA A 28 40.42 -10.05 1.85
C ALA A 28 41.68 -10.68 1.25
N LEU A 29 42.25 -10.08 0.19
CA LEU A 29 43.51 -10.52 -0.41
C LEU A 29 44.69 -10.34 0.54
N ILE A 30 44.77 -9.22 1.26
CA ILE A 30 45.81 -8.97 2.27
C ILE A 30 45.69 -9.99 3.41
N LEU A 31 44.47 -10.31 3.85
CA LEU A 31 44.24 -11.34 4.87
C LEU A 31 44.65 -12.73 4.37
N LEU A 32 44.32 -13.07 3.12
CA LEU A 32 44.75 -14.32 2.50
C LEU A 32 46.27 -14.42 2.41
N GLU A 33 46.93 -13.34 1.96
CA GLU A 33 48.38 -13.24 1.90
C GLU A 33 49.01 -13.40 3.28
N ALA A 34 48.44 -12.76 4.31
CA ALA A 34 48.89 -12.90 5.70
C ALA A 34 48.73 -14.35 6.18
N HIS A 35 47.62 -15.02 5.87
CA HIS A 35 47.41 -16.43 6.21
C HIS A 35 48.38 -17.38 5.52
N ILE A 36 48.82 -17.07 4.30
CA ILE A 36 49.82 -17.86 3.57
C ILE A 36 51.23 -17.58 4.09
N ARG A 37 51.57 -16.31 4.35
CA ARG A 37 52.89 -15.90 4.83
C ARG A 37 53.18 -16.34 6.25
N LEU A 38 52.19 -16.31 7.14
CA LEU A 38 52.37 -16.67 8.56
C LEU A 38 52.97 -18.07 8.78
N PRO A 39 52.46 -19.16 8.16
CA PRO A 39 53.06 -20.49 8.27
C PRO A 39 54.38 -20.62 7.51
N LEU A 40 54.55 -19.89 6.39
CA LEU A 40 55.79 -19.92 5.58
C LEU A 40 56.97 -19.25 6.28
N MET A 41 56.76 -18.15 7.00
CA MET A 41 57.82 -17.40 7.68
C MET A 41 58.10 -17.91 9.09
N TYR A 42 57.10 -18.50 9.75
CA TYR A 42 57.18 -19.01 11.12
C TYR A 42 57.23 -20.54 11.15
N ASN A 43 58.04 -21.12 10.27
CA ASN A 43 58.21 -22.58 10.14
C ASN A 43 58.99 -23.21 11.32
N ASP A 44 59.34 -22.43 12.35
CA ASP A 44 59.85 -22.94 13.62
C ASP A 44 58.67 -23.21 14.58
N TYR A 45 58.33 -24.49 14.67
CA TYR A 45 57.17 -25.03 15.38
C TYR A 45 57.25 -24.91 16.92
N GLU A 46 58.18 -24.12 17.48
CA GLU A 46 58.41 -23.98 18.92
C GLU A 46 58.58 -22.52 19.37
N ARG A 47 57.48 -21.76 19.45
CA ARG A 47 57.24 -20.81 20.57
C ARG A 47 55.89 -20.13 20.42
N THR A 48 54.86 -20.74 21.01
CA THR A 48 53.87 -20.06 21.87
C THR A 48 52.99 -21.14 22.50
N SER A 49 53.44 -21.74 23.61
CA SER A 49 52.62 -22.58 24.49
C SER A 49 51.64 -21.70 25.28
N SER A 50 50.67 -21.12 24.58
CA SER A 50 49.54 -20.44 25.22
C SER A 50 48.42 -21.46 25.43
N ASN A 51 47.91 -21.57 26.67
CA ASN A 51 46.72 -22.35 26.99
C ASN A 51 45.47 -21.93 26.18
N TYR A 52 45.55 -20.80 25.48
CA TYR A 52 44.48 -20.27 24.62
C TYR A 52 44.66 -20.60 23.13
N LYS A 53 45.65 -21.42 22.71
CA LYS A 53 45.91 -21.75 21.29
C LYS A 53 44.65 -22.24 20.56
N TRP A 54 43.86 -23.09 21.21
CA TRP A 54 42.61 -23.60 20.65
C TRP A 54 41.58 -22.49 20.46
N SER A 55 41.40 -21.63 21.47
CA SER A 55 40.48 -20.49 21.40
C SER A 55 40.91 -19.45 20.35
N ALA A 56 42.21 -19.12 20.28
CA ALA A 56 42.75 -18.19 19.31
C ALA A 56 42.55 -18.68 17.87
N ASN A 57 42.71 -19.99 17.63
CA ASN A 57 42.46 -20.58 16.31
C ASN A 57 40.98 -20.50 15.92
N TRP A 58 40.07 -20.79 16.85
CA TRP A 58 38.62 -20.64 16.62
C TRP A 58 38.21 -19.19 16.34
N ILE A 59 38.78 -18.22 17.07
CA ILE A 59 38.54 -16.80 16.83
C ILE A 59 38.97 -16.42 15.42
N LEU A 60 40.16 -16.83 15.01
CA LEU A 60 40.70 -16.55 13.69
C LEU A 60 39.85 -17.19 12.57
N ILE A 61 39.42 -18.46 12.73
CA ILE A 61 38.51 -19.12 11.79
C ILE A 61 37.17 -18.35 11.69
N SER A 62 36.59 -17.96 12.83
CA SER A 62 35.31 -17.24 12.85
C SER A 62 35.40 -15.86 12.20
N GLN A 63 36.49 -15.13 12.42
CA GLN A 63 36.76 -13.83 11.81
C GLN A 63 36.97 -13.96 10.31
N SER A 64 37.76 -14.95 9.86
CA SER A 64 37.99 -15.21 8.43
C SER A 64 36.71 -15.62 7.72
N LEU A 65 35.86 -16.44 8.33
CA LEU A 65 34.53 -16.77 7.79
C LEU A 65 33.63 -15.53 7.70
N GLY A 66 33.62 -14.69 8.74
CA GLY A 66 32.89 -13.42 8.73
C GLY A 66 33.34 -12.46 7.63
N VAL A 67 34.65 -12.33 7.39
CA VAL A 67 35.21 -11.53 6.30
C VAL A 67 34.84 -12.13 4.94
N ALA A 68 34.98 -13.45 4.77
CA ALA A 68 34.62 -14.12 3.53
C ALA A 68 33.13 -13.90 3.19
N LEU A 69 32.22 -14.15 4.14
CA LEU A 69 30.79 -13.90 3.95
C LEU A 69 30.47 -12.42 3.71
N GLY A 70 31.13 -11.51 4.43
CA GLY A 70 30.95 -10.07 4.31
C GLY A 70 31.46 -9.47 3.00
N THR A 71 32.39 -10.13 2.31
CA THR A 71 32.97 -9.67 1.04
C THR A 71 32.17 -10.10 -0.19
N ILE A 72 31.46 -11.24 -0.16
CA ILE A 72 30.75 -11.78 -1.33
C ILE A 72 29.78 -10.76 -1.96
N ALA A 73 28.88 -10.17 -1.17
CA ALA A 73 27.87 -9.26 -1.69
C ALA A 73 28.46 -7.94 -2.25
N PRO A 74 29.40 -7.25 -1.56
CA PRO A 74 30.11 -6.10 -2.12
C PRO A 74 30.87 -6.41 -3.41
N LEU A 75 31.51 -7.58 -3.50
CA LEU A 75 32.26 -8.01 -4.68
C LEU A 75 31.37 -8.22 -5.89
N LEU A 76 30.25 -8.93 -5.73
CA LEU A 76 29.28 -9.13 -6.81
C LEU A 76 28.72 -7.80 -7.34
N ARG A 77 28.45 -6.85 -6.42
CA ARG A 77 28.02 -5.49 -6.79
C ARG A 77 29.11 -4.75 -7.58
N TRP A 78 30.34 -4.76 -7.08
CA TRP A 78 31.47 -4.11 -7.78
C TRP A 78 31.68 -4.69 -9.18
N PHE A 79 31.69 -6.03 -9.31
CA PHE A 79 31.89 -6.71 -10.58
C PHE A 79 30.81 -6.35 -11.60
N ASN A 80 29.53 -6.38 -11.19
CA ASN A 80 28.42 -6.05 -12.08
C ASN A 80 28.49 -4.60 -12.58
N VAL A 81 28.78 -3.64 -11.70
CA VAL A 81 28.89 -2.22 -12.10
C VAL A 81 30.12 -1.98 -12.97
N ALA A 82 31.25 -2.59 -12.65
CA ALA A 82 32.46 -2.49 -13.46
C ALA A 82 32.26 -3.08 -14.88
N ARG A 83 31.59 -4.23 -14.99
CA ARG A 83 31.24 -4.86 -16.28
C ARG A 83 30.27 -3.99 -17.11
N LEU A 84 29.26 -3.41 -16.49
CA LEU A 84 28.33 -2.50 -17.18
C LEU A 84 29.02 -1.20 -17.63
N LYS A 85 29.97 -0.71 -16.84
CA LYS A 85 30.75 0.45 -17.23
C LYS A 85 31.73 0.13 -18.35
N SER A 86 32.33 -1.07 -18.35
CA SER A 86 33.31 -1.47 -19.37
C SER A 86 32.73 -1.54 -20.77
N THR A 87 31.45 -1.88 -20.91
CA THR A 87 30.75 -1.87 -22.21
C THR A 87 30.43 -0.46 -22.71
N LYS A 88 30.38 0.53 -21.82
CA LYS A 88 30.09 1.95 -22.14
C LYS A 88 31.34 2.84 -22.24
N ILE A 89 32.53 2.26 -22.04
CA ILE A 89 33.82 2.98 -22.15
C ILE A 89 34.00 3.54 -23.56
N GLY A 90 34.18 4.86 -23.67
CA GLY A 90 34.46 5.57 -24.93
C GLY A 90 33.39 6.57 -25.37
N HIS A 91 32.21 6.59 -24.74
CA HIS A 91 31.10 7.47 -25.13
C HIS A 91 31.11 8.87 -24.50
N LYS A 92 31.94 9.13 -23.48
CA LYS A 92 31.99 10.40 -22.74
C LYS A 92 33.44 10.86 -22.50
N SER A 93 33.63 12.17 -22.35
CA SER A 93 34.92 12.76 -21.95
C SER A 93 35.27 12.38 -20.51
N PHE A 94 36.55 12.11 -20.25
CA PHE A 94 37.08 11.84 -18.91
C PHE A 94 36.72 12.94 -17.89
N ARG A 95 36.66 14.19 -18.35
CA ARG A 95 36.28 15.34 -17.50
C ARG A 95 34.82 15.28 -17.06
N ASP A 96 33.94 14.80 -17.92
CA ASP A 96 32.51 14.68 -17.63
C ASP A 96 32.23 13.51 -16.69
N GLU A 97 32.99 12.42 -16.82
CA GLU A 97 32.87 11.26 -15.92
C GLU A 97 33.32 11.57 -14.48
N LEU A 98 34.34 12.41 -14.31
CA LEU A 98 34.86 12.82 -12.99
C LEU A 98 34.15 14.02 -12.36
N LYS A 99 33.17 14.62 -13.05
CA LYS A 99 32.40 15.74 -12.52
C LYS A 99 31.66 15.30 -11.26
N VAL A 100 31.80 16.03 -10.16
CA VAL A 100 31.06 15.75 -8.92
C VAL A 100 29.70 16.43 -9.01
N GLU A 101 28.65 15.64 -8.86
CA GLU A 101 27.27 16.10 -8.97
C GLU A 101 26.87 16.94 -7.75
N ALA A 102 25.99 17.92 -7.97
CA ALA A 102 25.66 18.91 -6.95
C ALA A 102 25.01 18.29 -5.72
N TYR A 103 24.21 17.22 -5.91
CA TYR A 103 23.46 16.55 -4.83
C TYR A 103 24.35 16.01 -3.72
N TRP A 104 25.59 15.61 -4.01
CA TRP A 104 26.54 15.13 -2.99
C TRP A 104 26.82 16.20 -1.93
N THR A 105 27.01 17.44 -2.35
CA THR A 105 27.42 18.54 -1.46
C THR A 105 26.25 19.41 -0.97
N LEU A 106 25.06 19.24 -1.57
CA LEU A 106 23.92 20.12 -1.36
C LEU A 106 23.49 20.19 0.12
N LYS A 107 23.35 19.04 0.78
CA LYS A 107 22.91 18.98 2.18
C LYS A 107 23.94 19.57 3.14
N LEU A 108 25.24 19.35 2.90
CA LEU A 108 26.31 19.95 3.68
C LEU A 108 26.34 21.48 3.52
N LYS A 109 26.17 21.98 2.30
CA LYS A 109 26.06 23.43 2.02
C LYS A 109 24.85 24.02 2.72
N HIS A 110 23.69 23.36 2.63
CA HIS A 110 22.49 23.80 3.34
C HIS A 110 22.70 23.85 4.86
N TRP A 111 23.29 22.81 5.44
CA TRP A 111 23.61 22.80 6.87
C TRP A 111 24.61 23.87 7.27
N ARG A 112 25.60 24.16 6.41
CA ARG A 112 26.59 25.23 6.62
C ARG A 112 25.90 26.58 6.69
N ASP A 113 24.91 26.81 5.84
CA ASP A 113 24.22 28.09 5.71
C ASP A 113 23.05 28.23 6.71
N SER A 114 22.63 27.12 7.34
CA SER A 114 21.54 27.10 8.33
C SER A 114 21.93 27.74 9.67
N PRO A 115 21.05 28.55 10.30
CA PRO A 115 21.28 29.12 11.62
C PRO A 115 21.34 28.04 12.71
N LEU A 116 22.07 28.29 13.80
CA LEU A 116 22.11 27.39 14.95
C LEU A 116 20.80 27.54 15.74
N PRO A 117 20.09 26.46 16.08
CA PRO A 117 18.83 26.52 16.82
C PRO A 117 18.98 26.86 18.32
N LEU A 118 20.16 27.34 18.74
CA LEU A 118 20.48 27.58 20.15
C LEU A 118 19.99 28.97 20.59
N LYS A 119 18.98 29.01 21.46
CA LYS A 119 18.56 30.21 22.23
C LYS A 119 19.51 30.43 23.42
N THR A 120 20.77 30.80 23.16
CA THR A 120 21.73 31.15 24.23
C THR A 120 22.14 32.63 24.18
N ARG A 121 22.33 33.23 25.36
CA ARG A 121 22.41 34.69 25.62
C ARG A 121 23.75 35.34 25.24
N HIS A 122 24.80 34.56 24.94
CA HIS A 122 26.17 35.09 24.72
C HIS A 122 26.59 35.17 23.25
N HIS A 123 26.71 36.41 22.74
CA HIS A 123 27.03 36.73 21.34
C HIS A 123 28.40 36.19 20.85
N LYS A 124 29.47 36.34 21.66
CA LYS A 124 30.84 35.90 21.27
C LYS A 124 30.95 34.38 21.11
N PHE A 125 30.33 33.61 22.01
CA PHE A 125 30.31 32.15 21.94
C PHE A 125 29.52 31.64 20.73
N ARG A 126 28.37 32.25 20.43
CA ARG A 126 27.57 31.95 19.24
C ARG A 126 28.35 32.22 17.95
N LYS A 127 29.12 33.31 17.87
CA LYS A 127 29.99 33.60 16.72
C LYS A 127 31.05 32.51 16.53
N ASN A 128 31.79 32.18 17.57
CA ASN A 128 32.85 31.16 17.50
C ASN A 128 32.28 29.76 17.15
N LEU A 129 31.11 29.39 17.67
CA LEU A 129 30.43 28.15 17.30
C LEU A 129 29.98 28.13 15.84
N HIS A 130 29.46 29.26 15.32
CA HIS A 130 29.11 29.38 13.91
C HIS A 130 30.33 29.28 13.00
N ASP A 131 31.44 29.92 13.37
CA ASP A 131 32.70 29.87 12.63
C ASP A 131 33.30 28.46 12.67
N GLY A 132 33.27 27.79 13.82
CA GLY A 132 33.68 26.39 13.97
C GLY A 132 32.82 25.43 13.16
N LYS A 133 31.48 25.58 13.19
CA LYS A 133 30.53 24.83 12.36
C LYS A 133 30.84 25.01 10.88
N ARG A 134 31.10 26.24 10.44
CA ARG A 134 31.42 26.57 9.04
C ARG A 134 32.73 25.91 8.62
N LEU A 135 33.77 25.98 9.45
CA LEU A 135 35.07 25.37 9.17
C LEU A 135 34.95 23.84 9.07
N LEU A 136 34.25 23.21 10.02
CA LEU A 136 34.00 21.77 10.01
C LEU A 136 33.23 21.33 8.76
N LEU A 137 32.13 22.01 8.41
CA LEU A 137 31.33 21.65 7.24
C LEU A 137 32.04 21.91 5.92
N ASN A 138 32.89 22.95 5.83
CA ASN A 138 33.75 23.18 4.67
C ASN A 138 34.78 22.05 4.52
N PHE A 139 35.41 21.62 5.62
CA PHE A 139 36.32 20.47 5.62
C PHE A 139 35.60 19.19 5.18
N CYS A 140 34.44 18.88 5.78
CA CYS A 140 33.62 17.73 5.39
C CYS A 140 33.22 17.77 3.90
N THR A 141 32.88 18.96 3.38
CA THR A 141 32.56 19.13 1.96
C THR A 141 33.77 18.80 1.08
N GLY A 142 34.97 19.26 1.46
CA GLY A 142 36.22 18.93 0.77
C GLY A 142 36.51 17.43 0.78
N VAL A 143 36.40 16.79 1.94
CA VAL A 143 36.60 15.33 2.10
C VAL A 143 35.58 14.55 1.25
N GLN A 144 34.31 14.96 1.25
CA GLN A 144 33.28 14.28 0.46
C GLN A 144 33.55 14.39 -1.06
N ILE A 145 33.95 15.57 -1.55
CA ILE A 145 34.33 15.77 -2.95
C ILE A 145 35.53 14.88 -3.32
N LEU A 146 36.55 14.82 -2.46
CA LEU A 146 37.73 13.99 -2.67
C LEU A 146 37.36 12.50 -2.73
N MET A 147 36.56 12.03 -1.78
CA MET A 147 36.10 10.65 -1.71
C MET A 147 35.31 10.25 -2.96
N VAL A 148 34.34 11.07 -3.39
CA VAL A 148 33.55 10.80 -4.60
C VAL A 148 34.45 10.74 -5.84
N ARG A 149 35.41 11.66 -5.98
CA ARG A 149 36.37 11.63 -7.10
C ARG A 149 37.23 10.37 -7.07
N ALA A 150 37.77 10.01 -5.91
CA ALA A 150 38.58 8.80 -5.76
C ALA A 150 37.76 7.55 -6.13
N SER A 151 36.51 7.44 -5.64
CA SER A 151 35.62 6.33 -5.99
C SER A 151 35.32 6.26 -7.50
N LYS A 152 35.16 7.39 -8.18
CA LYS A 152 34.95 7.43 -9.64
C LYS A 152 36.17 6.98 -10.42
N VAL A 153 37.37 7.39 -10.01
CA VAL A 153 38.64 6.93 -10.58
C VAL A 153 38.80 5.42 -10.39
N VAL A 154 38.56 4.92 -9.17
CA VAL A 154 38.57 3.48 -8.87
C VAL A 154 37.65 2.70 -9.80
N LEU A 155 36.43 3.20 -10.01
CA LEU A 155 35.47 2.56 -10.91
C LEU A 155 35.92 2.60 -12.38
N LEU A 156 36.59 3.67 -12.84
CA LEU A 156 37.15 3.75 -14.20
C LEU A 156 38.28 2.75 -14.41
N VAL A 157 39.24 2.71 -13.49
CA VAL A 157 40.35 1.75 -13.53
C VAL A 157 39.82 0.32 -13.50
N SER A 158 38.84 0.03 -12.63
CA SER A 158 38.19 -1.28 -12.54
C SER A 158 37.56 -1.69 -13.88
N ALA A 159 36.84 -0.77 -14.54
CA ALA A 159 36.18 -1.05 -15.81
C ALA A 159 37.18 -1.30 -16.95
N VAL A 160 38.32 -0.61 -16.97
CA VAL A 160 39.41 -0.86 -17.94
C VAL A 160 40.02 -2.25 -17.71
N ILE A 161 40.28 -2.62 -16.44
CA ILE A 161 40.81 -3.95 -16.09
C ILE A 161 39.83 -5.05 -16.52
N VAL A 162 38.53 -4.91 -16.20
CA VAL A 162 37.49 -5.87 -16.59
C VAL A 162 37.38 -5.98 -18.12
N LYS A 163 37.48 -4.86 -18.86
CA LYS A 163 37.49 -4.87 -20.32
C LYS A 163 38.68 -5.67 -20.87
N GLY A 164 39.87 -5.48 -20.30
CA GLY A 164 41.08 -6.22 -20.67
C GLY A 164 40.95 -7.72 -20.37
N LEU A 165 40.46 -8.08 -19.18
CA LEU A 165 40.21 -9.47 -18.81
C LEU A 165 39.20 -10.14 -19.75
N MET A 166 38.06 -9.50 -20.01
CA MET A 166 37.06 -10.02 -20.95
C MET A 166 37.64 -10.21 -22.35
N PHE A 167 38.46 -9.27 -22.84
CA PHE A 167 39.13 -9.41 -24.14
C PHE A 167 40.12 -10.59 -24.18
N CYS A 168 40.83 -10.86 -23.08
CA CYS A 168 41.72 -12.00 -22.96
C CYS A 168 40.97 -13.33 -22.92
N PHE A 169 39.88 -13.44 -22.14
CA PHE A 169 39.07 -14.66 -22.05
C PHE A 169 38.24 -14.93 -23.32
N SER A 170 37.80 -13.88 -24.04
CA SER A 170 37.11 -14.04 -25.33
C SER A 170 38.01 -14.53 -26.46
N LYS A 171 39.34 -14.52 -26.29
CA LYS A 171 40.28 -15.08 -27.27
C LYS A 171 40.41 -16.61 -27.18
N GLU A 172 39.87 -17.22 -26.13
CA GLU A 172 39.97 -18.66 -25.85
C GLU A 172 38.62 -19.40 -25.99
N SER A 173 37.51 -18.68 -26.16
CA SER A 173 36.18 -19.24 -26.41
C SER A 173 35.61 -18.78 -27.76
N LEU A 174 36.19 -19.27 -28.85
CA LEU A 174 35.53 -19.31 -30.15
C LEU A 174 34.85 -20.67 -30.30
N ASP A 175 33.85 -20.94 -29.47
CA ASP A 175 32.64 -21.65 -29.90
C ASP A 175 31.58 -21.66 -28.80
N ASN A 176 30.34 -21.53 -29.26
CA ASN A 176 29.06 -21.79 -28.59
C ASN A 176 28.35 -20.67 -27.81
N SER A 177 27.15 -20.42 -28.33
CA SER A 177 25.96 -19.78 -27.75
C SER A 177 25.85 -18.26 -27.83
N SER A 178 25.63 -17.79 -29.07
CA SER A 178 24.62 -16.78 -29.34
C SER A 178 23.27 -17.24 -28.75
N THR A 179 22.97 -16.84 -27.53
CA THR A 179 21.59 -16.84 -27.03
C THR A 179 21.00 -15.46 -27.27
N GLU A 180 20.65 -15.19 -28.53
CA GLU A 180 19.55 -14.28 -28.84
C GLU A 180 18.28 -14.92 -28.26
N PHE A 181 17.82 -14.40 -27.13
CA PHE A 181 16.45 -14.67 -26.70
C PHE A 181 15.57 -13.69 -27.45
N GLU A 182 14.83 -14.20 -28.42
CA GLU A 182 13.80 -13.49 -29.17
C GLU A 182 12.91 -12.70 -28.21
N SER A 183 12.95 -11.38 -28.34
CA SER A 183 12.00 -10.46 -27.73
C SER A 183 10.63 -10.73 -28.36
N ARG A 184 9.77 -11.42 -27.60
CA ARG A 184 8.37 -11.61 -27.95
C ARG A 184 7.70 -10.23 -27.87
N GLY A 185 7.29 -9.72 -29.03
CA GLY A 185 6.69 -8.41 -29.18
C GLY A 185 5.47 -8.23 -28.29
N GLU A 186 5.60 -7.36 -27.31
CA GLU A 186 4.51 -6.74 -26.58
C GLU A 186 4.87 -5.26 -26.53
N MET A 187 3.93 -4.40 -26.91
CA MET A 187 4.10 -2.96 -27.11
C MET A 187 4.90 -2.34 -25.95
N GLU A 188 6.21 -2.20 -26.13
CA GLU A 188 7.14 -1.91 -25.05
C GLU A 188 6.96 -0.43 -24.68
N MET A 189 6.09 -0.17 -23.70
CA MET A 189 6.05 1.15 -23.08
C MET A 189 7.44 1.43 -22.55
N ASP A 190 8.03 2.56 -22.95
CA ASP A 190 9.35 3.00 -22.52
C ASP A 190 9.35 3.32 -21.01
N LEU A 191 9.41 2.25 -20.21
CA LEU A 191 9.36 2.26 -18.74
C LEU A 191 10.62 2.90 -18.15
N SER A 192 11.65 3.13 -18.96
CA SER A 192 12.89 3.82 -18.57
C SER A 192 12.61 5.22 -18.02
N ARG A 193 11.51 5.85 -18.44
CA ARG A 193 11.07 7.18 -17.98
C ARG A 193 10.56 7.22 -16.54
N TYR A 194 10.09 6.08 -16.02
CA TYR A 194 9.55 5.97 -14.65
C TYR A 194 10.60 5.52 -13.61
N VAL A 195 11.85 5.46 -14.05
CA VAL A 195 13.00 5.12 -13.22
C VAL A 195 13.52 6.37 -12.53
N LEU A 196 13.59 6.35 -11.20
CA LEU A 196 14.26 7.41 -10.44
C LEU A 196 15.78 7.29 -10.63
N ARG A 197 16.37 8.38 -11.14
CA ARG A 197 17.80 8.51 -11.43
C ARG A 197 18.35 9.71 -10.69
N LEU A 198 19.54 9.55 -10.11
CA LEU A 198 20.31 10.70 -9.65
C LEU A 198 20.94 11.38 -10.87
N GLU A 199 21.18 12.69 -10.74
CA GLU A 199 21.89 13.46 -11.75
C GLU A 199 23.22 12.76 -12.11
N GLY A 200 23.54 12.65 -13.40
CA GLY A 200 24.80 12.06 -13.87
C GLY A 200 24.86 10.52 -13.92
N GLU A 201 23.85 9.80 -13.38
CA GLU A 201 23.84 8.32 -13.44
C GLU A 201 23.51 7.78 -14.83
N ALA A 202 24.14 6.65 -15.19
CA ALA A 202 23.81 5.92 -16.40
C ALA A 202 22.39 5.32 -16.33
N GLU A 203 21.80 5.03 -17.49
CA GLU A 203 20.54 4.29 -17.56
C GLU A 203 20.67 2.93 -16.90
N LEU A 204 19.62 2.56 -16.15
CA LEU A 204 19.49 1.24 -15.56
C LEU A 204 19.54 0.18 -16.65
N PRO A 205 20.23 -0.94 -16.44
CA PRO A 205 20.22 -2.04 -17.40
C PRO A 205 18.80 -2.53 -17.62
N GLU A 206 18.46 -2.81 -18.87
CA GLU A 206 17.16 -3.34 -19.28
C GLU A 206 16.79 -4.62 -18.50
N ARG A 207 17.76 -5.52 -18.30
CA ARG A 207 17.59 -6.73 -17.47
C ARG A 207 17.16 -6.43 -16.03
N THR A 208 17.67 -5.35 -15.43
CA THR A 208 17.28 -4.96 -14.07
C THR A 208 15.86 -4.44 -14.07
N LEU A 209 15.49 -3.63 -15.07
CA LEU A 209 14.12 -3.13 -15.23
C LEU A 209 13.13 -4.29 -15.44
N GLN A 210 13.47 -5.25 -16.30
CA GLN A 210 12.67 -6.45 -16.56
C GLN A 210 12.50 -7.29 -15.29
N ASN A 211 13.54 -7.45 -14.47
CA ASN A 211 13.43 -8.16 -13.19
C ASN A 211 12.44 -7.48 -12.23
N ILE A 212 12.47 -6.14 -12.15
CA ILE A 212 11.54 -5.37 -11.31
C ILE A 212 10.10 -5.56 -11.80
N CYS A 213 9.87 -5.49 -13.11
CA CYS A 213 8.56 -5.76 -13.71
C CYS A 213 8.09 -7.18 -13.40
N ASN A 214 8.96 -8.19 -13.60
CA ASN A 214 8.66 -9.58 -13.29
C ASN A 214 8.30 -9.79 -11.81
N ASP A 215 8.91 -9.05 -10.89
CA ASP A 215 8.60 -9.13 -9.47
C ASP A 215 7.23 -8.52 -9.13
N VAL A 216 6.86 -7.41 -9.78
CA VAL A 216 5.50 -6.84 -9.70
C VAL A 216 4.47 -7.82 -10.28
N ASP A 217 4.76 -8.44 -11.42
CA ASP A 217 3.88 -9.44 -12.04
C ASP A 217 3.69 -10.66 -11.15
N LYS A 218 4.74 -11.11 -10.45
CA LYS A 218 4.62 -12.18 -9.45
C LYS A 218 3.70 -11.78 -8.31
N LEU A 219 3.78 -10.53 -7.83
CA LEU A 219 2.87 -10.03 -6.78
C LEU A 219 1.43 -9.98 -7.26
N ILE A 220 1.18 -9.49 -8.48
CA ILE A 220 -0.17 -9.50 -9.07
C ILE A 220 -0.69 -10.94 -9.17
N ARG A 221 0.13 -11.87 -9.69
CA ARG A 221 -0.22 -13.30 -9.76
C ARG A 221 -0.48 -13.91 -8.38
N LEU A 222 0.23 -13.47 -7.33
CA LEU A 222 -0.01 -13.89 -5.96
C LEU A 222 -1.37 -13.37 -5.45
N GLY A 223 -1.70 -12.11 -5.78
CA GLY A 223 -3.01 -11.52 -5.48
C GLY A 223 -4.15 -12.27 -6.17
N LYS A 224 -3.99 -12.63 -7.45
CA LYS A 224 -4.99 -13.42 -8.21
C LYS A 224 -5.32 -14.77 -7.54
N LYS A 225 -4.35 -15.39 -6.86
CA LYS A 225 -4.59 -16.64 -6.12
C LYS A 225 -5.44 -16.46 -4.86
N LYS A 226 -5.60 -15.23 -4.38
CA LYS A 226 -6.36 -14.85 -3.18
C LYS A 226 -7.72 -14.21 -3.51
N GLN A 227 -8.23 -14.41 -4.72
CA GLN A 227 -9.51 -13.84 -5.15
C GLN A 227 -10.68 -14.23 -4.25
N SER A 228 -11.57 -13.27 -4.05
CA SER A 228 -12.76 -13.34 -3.20
C SER A 228 -13.95 -13.93 -3.96
N LYS A 229 -13.96 -15.27 -4.11
CA LYS A 229 -14.98 -15.98 -4.90
C LYS A 229 -16.40 -15.82 -4.37
N ASN A 230 -16.58 -15.68 -3.05
CA ASN A 230 -17.92 -15.54 -2.47
C ASN A 230 -18.45 -14.12 -2.69
N LEU A 231 -17.57 -13.12 -2.57
CA LEU A 231 -17.87 -11.74 -2.90
C LEU A 231 -18.23 -11.58 -4.38
N THR A 232 -17.46 -12.17 -5.30
CA THR A 232 -17.78 -12.14 -6.74
C THR A 232 -19.21 -12.61 -7.02
N LYS A 233 -19.62 -13.74 -6.41
CA LYS A 233 -21.00 -14.27 -6.54
C LYS A 233 -22.05 -13.32 -5.95
N LEU A 234 -21.75 -12.71 -4.81
CA LEU A 234 -22.63 -11.71 -4.19
C LEU A 234 -22.81 -10.50 -5.11
N LEU A 235 -21.72 -9.96 -5.65
CA LEU A 235 -21.74 -8.79 -6.53
C LEU A 235 -22.55 -9.03 -7.80
N GLN A 236 -22.54 -10.23 -8.37
CA GLN A 236 -23.35 -10.58 -9.55
C GLN A 236 -24.86 -10.36 -9.37
N LYS A 237 -25.37 -10.28 -8.13
CA LYS A 237 -26.78 -9.97 -7.85
C LYS A 237 -27.13 -8.49 -7.91
N SER A 238 -26.16 -7.60 -7.77
CA SER A 238 -26.37 -6.16 -7.89
C SER A 238 -26.54 -5.78 -9.36
N ILE A 239 -27.61 -5.03 -9.69
CA ILE A 239 -27.91 -4.61 -11.08
C ILE A 239 -27.83 -3.09 -11.21
N ASN A 240 -28.49 -2.34 -10.33
CA ASN A 240 -28.69 -0.89 -10.48
C ASN A 240 -28.33 -0.08 -9.22
N PHE A 241 -27.70 -0.71 -8.22
CA PHE A 241 -27.28 -0.05 -6.97
C PHE A 241 -28.43 0.53 -6.13
N ASN A 242 -29.70 0.18 -6.40
CA ASN A 242 -30.87 0.72 -5.71
C ASN A 242 -30.81 0.50 -4.19
N GLY A 243 -30.19 -0.60 -3.74
CA GLY A 243 -29.99 -0.88 -2.33
C GLY A 243 -29.24 0.20 -1.55
N VAL A 244 -28.41 1.00 -2.22
CA VAL A 244 -27.71 2.16 -1.60
C VAL A 244 -28.72 3.22 -1.15
N ARG A 245 -29.82 3.39 -1.87
CA ARG A 245 -30.91 4.31 -1.51
C ARG A 245 -31.91 3.65 -0.56
N GLU A 246 -32.24 2.38 -0.78
CA GLU A 246 -33.34 1.70 -0.11
C GLU A 246 -33.05 1.26 1.34
N PHE A 247 -31.79 1.16 1.74
CA PHE A 247 -31.47 0.65 3.09
C PHE A 247 -31.94 1.59 4.22
N ASP A 248 -32.09 2.88 3.93
CA ASP A 248 -32.46 3.89 4.92
C ASP A 248 -33.31 5.00 4.30
N SER A 249 -34.33 5.45 5.01
CA SER A 249 -35.32 6.44 4.54
C SER A 249 -35.33 7.70 5.42
N ARG A 250 -35.54 8.85 4.78
CA ARG A 250 -35.76 10.15 5.44
C ARG A 250 -37.11 10.21 6.19
N GLU A 251 -38.02 9.29 5.91
CA GLU A 251 -39.31 9.16 6.59
C GLU A 251 -39.18 8.56 7.99
N VAL A 252 -38.07 7.89 8.29
CA VAL A 252 -37.80 7.35 9.63
C VAL A 252 -37.50 8.50 10.59
N GLN A 253 -38.22 8.53 11.71
CA GLN A 253 -38.05 9.57 12.73
C GLN A 253 -36.72 9.41 13.47
N SER A 254 -35.90 10.45 13.52
CA SER A 254 -34.70 10.48 14.37
C SER A 254 -35.07 10.38 15.85
N LEU A 255 -34.34 9.54 16.60
CA LEU A 255 -34.60 9.29 18.02
C LEU A 255 -34.05 10.38 18.95
N ILE A 256 -33.09 11.17 18.49
CA ILE A 256 -32.45 12.23 19.29
C ILE A 256 -32.88 13.60 18.79
N ASP A 257 -32.43 14.00 17.60
CA ASP A 257 -32.75 15.24 16.89
C ASP A 257 -32.53 14.99 15.39
N SER A 258 -33.35 15.57 14.51
CA SER A 258 -33.21 15.44 13.05
C SER A 258 -31.93 16.05 12.50
N GLN A 259 -31.30 16.96 13.25
CA GLN A 259 -30.00 17.55 12.87
C GLN A 259 -28.79 16.75 13.36
N LEU A 260 -28.99 15.74 14.21
CA LEU A 260 -27.92 15.02 14.93
C LEU A 260 -27.84 13.53 14.57
N GLU A 261 -28.00 13.20 13.28
CA GLU A 261 -27.82 11.82 12.82
C GLU A 261 -26.35 11.53 12.48
N PRO A 262 -25.77 10.43 12.99
CA PRO A 262 -24.41 10.05 12.63
C PRO A 262 -24.34 9.71 11.14
N PRO A 263 -23.29 10.14 10.43
CA PRO A 263 -23.10 9.71 9.05
C PRO A 263 -22.93 8.19 8.99
N ASN A 264 -23.48 7.56 7.97
CA ASN A 264 -23.18 6.18 7.61
C ASN A 264 -21.77 6.08 7.01
N CYS A 265 -21.05 5.01 7.34
CA CYS A 265 -19.95 4.51 6.51
C CYS A 265 -20.46 3.41 5.56
N TRP A 266 -19.62 2.83 4.72
CA TRP A 266 -20.00 1.71 3.85
C TRP A 266 -20.24 0.43 4.66
N SER A 267 -19.38 0.18 5.65
CA SER A 267 -19.35 -1.05 6.42
C SER A 267 -20.54 -1.19 7.39
N LEU A 268 -20.97 -0.11 8.05
CA LEU A 268 -22.01 -0.18 9.09
C LEU A 268 -23.39 -0.61 8.55
N PRO A 269 -23.92 -0.05 7.45
CA PRO A 269 -25.15 -0.53 6.83
C PRO A 269 -25.05 -1.98 6.35
N VAL A 270 -23.93 -2.37 5.74
CA VAL A 270 -23.69 -3.76 5.31
C VAL A 270 -23.79 -4.72 6.50
N VAL A 271 -23.06 -4.44 7.58
CA VAL A 271 -23.09 -5.26 8.80
C VAL A 271 -24.50 -5.33 9.38
N THR A 272 -25.21 -4.20 9.43
CA THR A 272 -26.58 -4.14 9.99
C THR A 272 -27.57 -4.95 9.13
N LEU A 273 -27.52 -4.82 7.80
CA LEU A 273 -28.34 -5.60 6.89
C LEU A 273 -28.04 -7.10 6.99
N THR A 274 -26.76 -7.47 7.14
CA THR A 274 -26.37 -8.87 7.37
C THR A 274 -26.94 -9.39 8.68
N CYS A 275 -26.89 -8.61 9.77
CA CYS A 275 -27.53 -8.97 11.05
C CYS A 275 -29.02 -9.29 10.84
N ILE A 276 -29.73 -8.44 10.11
CA ILE A 276 -31.16 -8.63 9.84
C ILE A 276 -31.37 -9.89 9.00
N ALA A 277 -30.56 -10.11 7.96
CA ALA A 277 -30.67 -11.26 7.06
C ALA A 277 -30.46 -12.60 7.79
N ILE A 278 -29.46 -12.70 8.65
CA ILE A 278 -29.20 -13.93 9.43
C ILE A 278 -30.19 -14.14 10.58
N SER A 279 -30.94 -13.11 10.96
CA SER A 279 -32.01 -13.19 11.95
C SER A 279 -33.34 -13.68 11.37
N LEU A 280 -33.45 -13.78 10.04
CA LEU A 280 -34.69 -14.21 9.40
C LEU A 280 -35.01 -15.68 9.74
N PRO A 281 -36.26 -15.98 10.12
CA PRO A 281 -36.68 -17.36 10.34
C PRO A 281 -36.70 -18.12 9.00
N ASN A 282 -36.65 -19.45 9.06
CA ASN A 282 -36.81 -20.34 7.90
C ASN A 282 -35.78 -20.17 6.76
N ILE A 283 -34.63 -19.54 7.03
CA ILE A 283 -33.48 -19.52 6.12
C ILE A 283 -32.54 -20.67 6.46
N ALA A 284 -32.11 -21.41 5.44
CA ALA A 284 -31.20 -22.54 5.63
C ALA A 284 -29.81 -22.04 6.04
N ASP A 285 -29.17 -22.70 7.02
CA ASP A 285 -27.89 -22.25 7.59
C ASP A 285 -26.80 -22.04 6.54
N HIS A 286 -26.72 -22.91 5.53
CA HIS A 286 -25.74 -22.78 4.44
C HIS A 286 -25.89 -21.47 3.64
N MET A 287 -27.10 -20.93 3.50
CA MET A 287 -27.33 -19.64 2.82
C MET A 287 -26.80 -18.48 3.68
N SER A 288 -27.02 -18.55 4.99
CA SER A 288 -26.50 -17.59 5.96
C SER A 288 -24.97 -17.64 6.04
N ASP A 289 -24.38 -18.83 6.06
CA ASP A 289 -22.91 -19.01 6.06
C ASP A 289 -22.27 -18.50 4.76
N GLN A 290 -22.93 -18.72 3.62
CA GLN A 290 -22.49 -18.19 2.34
C GLN A 290 -22.55 -16.65 2.32
N LEU A 291 -23.62 -16.05 2.86
CA LEU A 291 -23.73 -14.60 3.00
C LEU A 291 -22.65 -14.05 3.94
N LEU A 292 -22.43 -14.66 5.10
CA LEU A 292 -21.37 -14.27 6.04
C LEU A 292 -20.00 -14.30 5.35
N SER A 293 -19.66 -15.38 4.66
CA SER A 293 -18.38 -15.52 3.95
C SER A 293 -18.20 -14.44 2.87
N ALA A 294 -19.24 -14.15 2.08
CA ALA A 294 -19.21 -13.12 1.05
C ALA A 294 -19.07 -11.71 1.65
N VAL A 295 -19.76 -11.44 2.76
CA VAL A 295 -19.69 -10.15 3.45
C VAL A 295 -18.34 -9.98 4.17
N SER A 296 -17.74 -11.02 4.77
CA SER A 296 -16.38 -10.95 5.32
C SER A 296 -15.37 -10.51 4.26
N GLU A 297 -15.45 -11.10 3.07
CA GLU A 297 -14.63 -10.74 1.91
C GLU A 297 -14.90 -9.30 1.45
N GLY A 298 -16.16 -8.87 1.37
CA GLY A 298 -16.54 -7.50 1.00
C GLY A 298 -16.07 -6.44 2.00
N LEU A 299 -16.23 -6.71 3.30
CA LEU A 299 -15.84 -5.81 4.38
C LEU A 299 -14.32 -5.60 4.45
N TYR A 300 -13.52 -6.60 4.04
CA TYR A 300 -12.06 -6.41 3.91
C TYR A 300 -11.73 -5.24 2.96
N PHE A 301 -12.36 -5.20 1.79
CA PHE A 301 -12.17 -4.11 0.83
C PHE A 301 -12.84 -2.80 1.28
N ALA A 302 -14.06 -2.87 1.83
CA ALA A 302 -14.77 -1.69 2.31
C ALA A 302 -13.97 -0.94 3.39
N LYS A 303 -13.41 -1.66 4.37
CA LYS A 303 -12.53 -1.09 5.40
C LYS A 303 -11.29 -0.44 4.81
N LEU A 304 -10.71 -1.06 3.77
CA LEU A 304 -9.55 -0.52 3.08
C LEU A 304 -9.88 0.80 2.36
N ILE A 305 -11.02 0.83 1.67
CA ILE A 305 -11.52 2.01 0.96
C ILE A 305 -11.83 3.14 1.94
N GLU A 306 -12.63 2.86 2.97
CA GLU A 306 -12.97 3.83 4.01
C GLU A 306 -11.71 4.40 4.68
N LYS A 307 -10.72 3.56 5.02
CA LYS A 307 -9.46 4.03 5.61
C LYS A 307 -8.62 4.88 4.68
N CYS A 308 -8.66 4.59 3.38
CA CYS A 308 -7.87 5.32 2.39
C CYS A 308 -8.49 6.67 2.01
N LEU A 309 -9.82 6.76 2.01
CA LEU A 309 -10.55 7.95 1.54
C LEU A 309 -11.02 8.87 2.67
N ASP A 310 -11.11 8.38 3.92
CA ASP A 310 -11.38 9.19 5.11
C ASP A 310 -10.11 9.91 5.59
N SER A 311 -9.72 10.98 4.90
CA SER A 311 -8.51 11.77 5.19
C SER A 311 -8.55 12.50 6.53
N ASN A 312 -9.74 12.90 6.99
CA ASN A 312 -9.94 13.63 8.24
C ASN A 312 -10.09 12.70 9.46
N GLY A 313 -10.43 11.43 9.23
CA GLY A 313 -10.69 10.47 10.29
C GLY A 313 -12.07 10.64 10.94
N ASP A 314 -12.97 11.37 10.30
CA ASP A 314 -14.28 11.76 10.84
C ASP A 314 -15.16 10.52 11.09
N LEU A 315 -15.00 9.46 10.28
CA LEU A 315 -15.80 8.24 10.38
C LEU A 315 -15.20 7.18 11.32
N THR A 316 -14.21 7.54 12.14
CA THR A 316 -13.48 6.56 12.97
C THR A 316 -14.35 5.84 14.00
N SER A 317 -15.25 6.54 14.69
CA SER A 317 -16.15 5.93 15.67
C SER A 317 -17.18 5.00 15.00
N ILE A 318 -17.69 5.40 13.84
CA ILE A 318 -18.67 4.66 13.04
C ILE A 318 -18.06 3.37 12.48
N ARG A 319 -16.83 3.43 11.95
CA ARG A 319 -16.10 2.24 11.49
C ARG A 319 -15.82 1.27 12.63
N LYS A 320 -15.40 1.79 13.79
CA LYS A 320 -15.24 0.97 15.00
C LYS A 320 -16.55 0.30 15.40
N ALA A 321 -17.69 0.96 15.21
CA ALA A 321 -18.98 0.35 15.47
C ALA A 321 -19.28 -0.81 14.53
N ALA A 322 -19.02 -0.65 13.23
CA ALA A 322 -19.12 -1.74 12.26
C ALA A 322 -18.18 -2.90 12.62
N ASP A 323 -16.93 -2.63 13.00
CA ASP A 323 -15.94 -3.65 13.39
C ASP A 323 -16.37 -4.46 14.61
N VAL A 324 -16.80 -3.79 15.68
CA VAL A 324 -17.22 -4.45 16.92
C VAL A 324 -18.45 -5.33 16.68
N VAL A 325 -19.44 -4.80 15.97
CA VAL A 325 -20.66 -5.57 15.67
C VAL A 325 -20.34 -6.74 14.74
N TRP A 326 -19.49 -6.54 13.74
CA TRP A 326 -19.15 -7.61 12.80
C TRP A 326 -18.52 -8.82 13.48
N VAL A 327 -17.62 -8.61 14.45
CA VAL A 327 -16.99 -9.71 15.20
C VAL A 327 -18.03 -10.54 15.96
N GLU A 328 -19.02 -9.89 16.59
CA GLU A 328 -20.09 -10.59 17.29
C GLU A 328 -21.00 -11.38 16.33
N VAL A 329 -21.26 -10.83 15.15
CA VAL A 329 -22.09 -11.42 14.11
C VAL A 329 -21.42 -12.63 13.49
N GLU A 330 -20.17 -12.48 13.06
CA GLU A 330 -19.40 -13.50 12.35
C GLU A 330 -19.08 -14.70 13.26
N LEU A 331 -18.67 -14.45 14.51
CA LEU A 331 -18.22 -15.52 15.41
C LEU A 331 -19.32 -16.12 16.28
N TYR A 332 -20.31 -15.32 16.67
CA TYR A 332 -21.30 -15.72 17.68
C TYR A 332 -22.74 -15.60 17.20
N ARG A 333 -22.99 -15.08 15.99
CA ARG A 333 -24.34 -14.76 15.49
C ARG A 333 -25.13 -13.89 16.48
N LYS A 334 -24.43 -12.95 17.12
CA LYS A 334 -24.98 -12.01 18.09
C LYS A 334 -24.91 -10.58 17.59
N TRP A 335 -25.79 -9.75 18.12
CA TRP A 335 -25.76 -8.31 17.94
C TRP A 335 -25.93 -7.62 19.29
N LEU A 336 -24.88 -6.94 19.76
CA LEU A 336 -24.82 -6.24 21.06
C LEU A 336 -25.20 -7.19 22.21
N ASP A 337 -24.54 -8.35 22.24
CA ASP A 337 -24.76 -9.48 23.16
C ASP A 337 -26.11 -10.21 23.01
N LYS A 338 -26.96 -9.81 22.06
CA LYS A 338 -28.27 -10.45 21.84
C LYS A 338 -28.19 -11.50 20.74
N ASP A 339 -28.73 -12.67 21.02
CA ASP A 339 -28.79 -13.77 20.05
C ASP A 339 -29.78 -13.48 18.93
N LEU A 340 -29.29 -13.45 17.70
CA LEU A 340 -30.07 -13.14 16.50
C LEU A 340 -31.05 -14.27 16.13
N GLN A 341 -30.76 -15.52 16.49
CA GLN A 341 -31.65 -16.66 16.21
C GLN A 341 -32.92 -16.64 17.07
N THR A 342 -32.91 -15.88 18.17
CA THR A 342 -34.05 -15.75 19.08
C THR A 342 -34.93 -14.52 18.78
N ALA A 343 -34.68 -13.85 17.66
CA ALA A 343 -35.28 -12.54 17.39
C ALA A 343 -36.77 -12.60 17.01
N GLY A 344 -37.30 -13.72 16.51
CA GLY A 344 -38.74 -13.89 16.31
C GLY A 344 -39.07 -15.12 15.44
N ARG A 345 -40.33 -15.57 15.46
CA ARG A 345 -40.80 -16.68 14.61
C ARG A 345 -41.32 -16.22 13.25
N ILE A 346 -41.68 -14.94 13.15
CA ILE A 346 -42.15 -14.27 11.93
C ILE A 346 -41.22 -13.08 11.68
N HIS A 347 -40.78 -12.86 10.43
CA HIS A 347 -39.85 -11.78 10.08
C HIS A 347 -40.33 -10.39 10.53
N LYS A 348 -41.63 -10.09 10.47
CA LYS A 348 -42.18 -8.81 10.94
C LYS A 348 -42.00 -8.61 12.45
N GLU A 349 -42.29 -9.63 13.25
CA GLU A 349 -42.09 -9.58 14.71
C GLU A 349 -40.60 -9.46 15.05
N MET A 350 -39.75 -10.15 14.28
CA MET A 350 -38.30 -10.06 14.40
C MET A 350 -37.79 -8.65 14.13
N LEU A 351 -38.20 -8.05 13.01
CA LEU A 351 -37.84 -6.67 12.65
C LEU A 351 -38.28 -5.68 13.73
N GLN A 352 -39.51 -5.83 14.24
CA GLN A 352 -40.02 -4.98 15.33
C GLN A 352 -39.20 -5.16 16.61
N LYS A 353 -38.90 -6.39 17.02
CA LYS A 353 -38.11 -6.68 18.23
C LYS A 353 -36.69 -6.11 18.15
N LEU A 354 -36.05 -6.22 16.99
CA LEU A 354 -34.73 -5.59 16.75
C LEU A 354 -34.84 -4.07 16.81
N SER A 355 -35.86 -3.50 16.18
CA SER A 355 -36.10 -2.06 16.18
C SER A 355 -36.37 -1.50 17.59
N ASP A 356 -37.28 -2.11 18.35
CA ASP A 356 -37.64 -1.69 19.72
C ASP A 356 -36.44 -1.80 20.66
N THR A 357 -35.63 -2.85 20.48
CA THR A 357 -34.38 -3.01 21.24
C THR A 357 -33.40 -1.89 20.94
N ALA A 358 -33.20 -1.61 19.65
CA ALA A 358 -32.29 -0.59 19.17
C ALA A 358 -32.73 0.79 19.68
N GLU A 359 -34.03 1.10 19.54
CA GLU A 359 -34.65 2.31 20.02
C GLU A 359 -34.48 2.49 21.53
N LYS A 360 -34.76 1.44 22.33
CA LYS A 360 -34.54 1.47 23.78
C LYS A 360 -33.09 1.80 24.14
N THR A 361 -32.13 1.27 23.39
CA THR A 361 -30.70 1.51 23.62
C THR A 361 -30.34 2.97 23.37
N VAL A 362 -30.81 3.55 22.26
CA VAL A 362 -30.57 4.96 21.92
C VAL A 362 -31.28 5.91 22.89
N LYS A 363 -32.56 5.64 23.22
CA LYS A 363 -33.32 6.46 24.19
C LYS A 363 -32.70 6.42 25.59
N ASN A 364 -32.23 5.25 26.04
CA ASN A 364 -31.51 5.14 27.32
C ASN A 364 -30.23 5.97 27.33
N PHE A 365 -29.48 6.01 26.21
CA PHE A 365 -28.31 6.85 26.08
C PHE A 365 -28.67 8.34 26.15
N LYS A 366 -29.71 8.77 25.41
CA LYS A 366 -30.21 10.15 25.42
C LYS A 366 -30.60 10.62 26.84
N ASN A 367 -31.26 9.75 27.61
CA ASN A 367 -31.76 10.10 28.94
C ASN A 367 -30.69 10.10 30.04
N ASN A 368 -29.61 9.32 29.88
CA ASN A 368 -28.61 9.10 30.93
C ASN A 368 -27.28 9.84 30.71
N THR A 369 -27.14 10.62 29.64
CA THR A 369 -25.86 11.22 29.23
C THR A 369 -25.95 12.75 29.18
N ASN A 370 -24.85 13.42 29.53
CA ASN A 370 -24.73 14.88 29.43
C ASN A 370 -24.97 15.37 27.99
N ASN A 371 -25.61 16.55 27.85
CA ASN A 371 -25.96 17.16 26.55
C ASN A 371 -24.78 17.22 25.55
N PHE A 372 -23.54 17.39 26.01
CA PHE A 372 -22.37 17.50 25.13
C PHE A 372 -22.10 16.25 24.27
N LEU A 373 -22.22 15.04 24.83
CA LEU A 373 -22.02 13.79 24.05
C LEU A 373 -23.21 13.50 23.12
N VAL A 374 -24.38 14.05 23.44
CA VAL A 374 -25.59 13.91 22.62
C VAL A 374 -25.53 14.87 21.42
N GLN A 375 -24.86 16.02 21.57
CA GLN A 375 -24.76 17.08 20.56
C GLN A 375 -23.82 16.79 19.38
N ASP A 376 -22.90 15.82 19.49
CA ASP A 376 -22.02 15.43 18.38
C ASP A 376 -22.14 13.91 18.12
N PRO A 377 -22.80 13.50 17.01
CA PRO A 377 -22.97 12.11 16.64
C PRO A 377 -21.66 11.34 16.45
N LEU A 378 -20.55 12.02 16.15
CA LEU A 378 -19.24 11.38 15.98
C LEU A 378 -18.65 10.92 17.32
N ASN A 379 -19.09 11.51 18.44
CA ASN A 379 -18.67 11.15 19.79
C ASN A 379 -19.58 10.11 20.45
N TRP A 380 -20.60 9.62 19.75
CA TRP A 380 -21.49 8.60 20.30
C TRP A 380 -20.74 7.29 20.58
N PRO A 381 -21.08 6.57 21.67
CA PRO A 381 -20.54 5.26 21.92
C PRO A 381 -20.85 4.29 20.77
N VAL A 382 -19.91 3.39 20.47
CA VAL A 382 -20.04 2.35 19.43
C VAL A 382 -21.39 1.62 19.49
N LYS A 383 -21.81 1.23 20.70
CA LYS A 383 -23.09 0.55 20.94
C LYS A 383 -24.31 1.37 20.51
N VAL A 384 -24.25 2.68 20.69
CA VAL A 384 -25.33 3.62 20.35
C VAL A 384 -25.37 3.85 18.85
N ILE A 385 -24.21 4.00 18.20
CA ILE A 385 -24.12 4.13 16.72
C ILE A 385 -24.69 2.87 16.05
N ALA A 386 -24.28 1.68 16.51
CA ALA A 386 -24.80 0.41 16.03
C ALA A 386 -26.31 0.26 16.25
N ALA A 387 -26.81 0.66 17.43
CA ALA A 387 -28.24 0.68 17.72
C ALA A 387 -28.99 1.64 16.81
N ASN A 388 -28.49 2.86 16.60
CA ASN A 388 -29.14 3.83 15.72
C ASN A 388 -29.25 3.31 14.27
N SER A 389 -28.18 2.71 13.74
CA SER A 389 -28.19 2.06 12.42
C SER A 389 -29.25 0.94 12.34
N MET A 390 -29.27 0.04 13.34
CA MET A 390 -30.28 -1.03 13.41
C MET A 390 -31.71 -0.49 13.43
N TYR A 391 -31.98 0.51 14.27
CA TYR A 391 -33.29 1.14 14.34
C TYR A 391 -33.71 1.71 12.99
N ARG A 392 -32.85 2.52 12.35
CA ARG A 392 -33.17 3.18 11.08
C ARG A 392 -33.43 2.21 9.94
N ILE A 393 -32.59 1.19 9.81
CA ILE A 393 -32.69 0.20 8.73
C ILE A 393 -33.93 -0.67 8.94
N THR A 394 -34.18 -1.15 10.16
CA THR A 394 -35.38 -1.94 10.47
C THR A 394 -36.67 -1.16 10.26
N GLN A 395 -36.73 0.11 10.67
CA GLN A 395 -37.88 0.98 10.42
C GLN A 395 -38.10 1.24 8.93
N THR A 396 -37.03 1.51 8.17
CA THR A 396 -37.12 1.72 6.72
C THR A 396 -37.71 0.49 6.01
N ILE A 397 -37.23 -0.70 6.38
CA ILE A 397 -37.75 -1.96 5.86
C ILE A 397 -39.23 -2.14 6.20
N LEU A 398 -39.64 -1.81 7.44
CA LEU A 398 -41.02 -1.89 7.90
C LEU A 398 -41.94 -0.90 7.14
N LEU A 399 -41.46 0.31 6.85
CA LEU A 399 -42.22 1.36 6.14
C LEU A 399 -42.45 1.03 4.66
N THR A 400 -41.50 0.37 4.00
CA THR A 400 -41.60 0.08 2.56
C THR A 400 -42.68 -0.96 2.22
N LYS A 401 -43.31 -1.59 3.21
CA LYS A 401 -44.24 -2.71 3.04
C LYS A 401 -45.70 -2.23 2.94
N ASN A 402 -46.10 -1.75 1.76
CA ASN A 402 -47.47 -1.30 1.46
C ASN A 402 -48.30 -2.27 0.58
N ASP A 403 -47.80 -3.45 0.22
CA ASP A 403 -48.53 -4.40 -0.64
C ASP A 403 -49.32 -5.48 0.13
N ASP A 404 -50.53 -5.76 -0.36
CA ASP A 404 -51.54 -6.73 0.13
C ASP A 404 -51.09 -8.21 0.13
N HIS A 405 -49.84 -8.51 -0.22
CA HIS A 405 -49.30 -9.87 -0.28
C HIS A 405 -48.24 -10.14 0.81
N PRO A 406 -48.41 -11.19 1.63
CA PRO A 406 -47.44 -11.55 2.65
C PRO A 406 -46.14 -12.07 2.01
N GLN A 407 -45.15 -11.19 1.92
CA GLN A 407 -43.79 -11.55 1.49
C GLN A 407 -43.20 -12.67 2.36
N THR A 408 -42.63 -13.70 1.73
CA THR A 408 -42.00 -14.84 2.41
C THR A 408 -40.64 -14.49 3.01
N ASP A 409 -40.16 -15.27 3.99
CA ASP A 409 -38.84 -15.06 4.60
C ASP A 409 -37.71 -15.15 3.55
N LYS A 410 -37.86 -16.02 2.55
CA LYS A 410 -36.89 -16.18 1.45
C LYS A 410 -36.82 -14.97 0.52
N GLU A 411 -37.97 -14.40 0.17
CA GLU A 411 -38.02 -13.16 -0.62
C GLU A 411 -37.43 -11.99 0.14
N MET A 412 -37.67 -11.92 1.46
CA MET A 412 -37.06 -10.91 2.32
C MET A 412 -35.54 -11.08 2.40
N PHE A 413 -35.05 -12.32 2.52
CA PHE A 413 -33.62 -12.62 2.49
C PHE A 413 -32.99 -12.22 1.17
N GLU A 414 -33.60 -12.54 0.02
CA GLU A 414 -33.09 -12.15 -1.30
C GLU A 414 -33.05 -10.61 -1.44
N ARG A 415 -34.07 -9.90 -0.95
CA ARG A 415 -34.07 -8.43 -0.95
C ARG A 415 -32.90 -7.87 -0.14
N LEU A 416 -32.65 -8.39 1.06
CA LEU A 416 -31.50 -7.99 1.90
C LEU A 416 -30.17 -8.33 1.21
N TYR A 417 -30.08 -9.51 0.57
CA TYR A 417 -28.92 -9.96 -0.17
C TYR A 417 -28.57 -9.00 -1.31
N ILE A 418 -29.57 -8.56 -2.08
CA ILE A 418 -29.41 -7.58 -3.16
C ILE A 418 -28.99 -6.22 -2.59
N MET A 419 -29.60 -5.74 -1.50
CA MET A 419 -29.20 -4.47 -0.89
C MET A 419 -27.75 -4.47 -0.40
N ILE A 420 -27.31 -5.55 0.23
CA ILE A 420 -25.91 -5.73 0.65
C ILE A 420 -24.99 -5.72 -0.57
N SER A 421 -25.36 -6.44 -1.63
CA SER A 421 -24.62 -6.50 -2.88
C SER A 421 -24.48 -5.11 -3.53
N ASP A 422 -25.57 -4.35 -3.60
CA ASP A 422 -25.58 -3.00 -4.16
C ASP A 422 -24.67 -2.03 -3.39
N ILE A 423 -24.71 -2.06 -2.06
CA ILE A 423 -23.86 -1.21 -1.22
C ILE A 423 -22.38 -1.57 -1.37
N LEU A 424 -22.05 -2.87 -1.39
CA LEU A 424 -20.67 -3.31 -1.60
C LEU A 424 -20.20 -2.99 -3.02
N ALA A 425 -21.02 -3.20 -4.04
CA ALA A 425 -20.68 -2.89 -5.42
C ALA A 425 -20.40 -1.39 -5.59
N ALA A 426 -21.26 -0.52 -5.03
CA ALA A 426 -21.04 0.93 -5.02
C ALA A 426 -19.75 1.31 -4.29
N CYS A 427 -19.51 0.74 -3.11
CA CYS A 427 -18.26 0.95 -2.36
C CYS A 427 -17.03 0.61 -3.21
N LEU A 428 -17.03 -0.56 -3.84
CA LEU A 428 -15.90 -1.13 -4.59
C LEU A 428 -15.59 -0.39 -5.89
N THR A 429 -16.47 0.48 -6.40
CA THR A 429 -16.13 1.39 -7.51
C THR A 429 -14.91 2.27 -7.20
N ASN A 430 -14.66 2.53 -5.91
CA ASN A 430 -13.52 3.32 -5.44
C ASN A 430 -12.20 2.53 -5.41
N LEU A 431 -12.21 1.23 -5.69
CA LEU A 431 -11.05 0.36 -5.49
C LEU A 431 -9.88 0.73 -6.41
N ALA A 432 -10.17 1.10 -7.66
CA ALA A 432 -9.15 1.60 -8.59
C ALA A 432 -8.45 2.86 -8.04
N ARG A 433 -9.23 3.81 -7.48
CA ARG A 433 -8.70 5.03 -6.84
C ARG A 433 -7.79 4.67 -5.65
N VAL A 434 -8.18 3.70 -4.83
CA VAL A 434 -7.38 3.24 -3.68
C VAL A 434 -6.08 2.55 -4.09
N ILE A 435 -6.14 1.70 -5.13
CA ILE A 435 -4.95 1.05 -5.71
C ILE A 435 -3.98 2.12 -6.22
N SER A 436 -4.48 3.11 -6.96
CA SER A 436 -3.67 4.24 -7.42
C SER A 436 -3.06 5.03 -6.26
N PHE A 437 -3.85 5.37 -5.24
CA PHE A 437 -3.34 6.12 -4.08
C PHE A 437 -2.21 5.39 -3.36
N LYS A 438 -2.35 4.08 -3.14
CA LYS A 438 -1.26 3.25 -2.58
C LYS A 438 -0.04 3.20 -3.49
N GLY A 439 -0.24 3.13 -4.81
CA GLY A 439 0.85 3.18 -5.79
C GLY A 439 1.67 4.47 -5.74
N TYR A 440 1.05 5.60 -5.40
CA TYR A 440 1.68 6.93 -5.40
C TYR A 440 2.24 7.40 -4.05
N SER A 441 2.29 6.54 -3.02
CA SER A 441 2.74 6.94 -1.68
C SER A 441 4.03 7.78 -1.71
N SER A 442 3.97 8.98 -1.12
CA SER A 442 5.05 9.98 -1.17
C SER A 442 6.15 9.72 -0.13
N ALA A 443 5.82 9.03 0.96
CA ALA A 443 6.75 8.71 2.02
C ALA A 443 7.75 7.65 1.55
N ILE A 444 9.02 8.04 1.39
CA ILE A 444 10.10 7.16 0.90
C ILE A 444 10.18 5.85 1.69
N LYS A 445 9.93 5.90 3.00
CA LYS A 445 10.01 4.73 3.89
C LYS A 445 8.97 3.67 3.54
N ASP A 446 7.77 4.10 3.17
CA ASP A 446 6.62 3.20 3.01
C ASP A 446 6.26 3.00 1.53
N ARG A 447 6.90 3.74 0.61
CA ARG A 447 6.61 3.74 -0.83
C ARG A 447 6.74 2.36 -1.46
N GLU A 448 7.83 1.63 -1.18
CA GLU A 448 8.04 0.28 -1.72
C GLU A 448 6.97 -0.69 -1.20
N GLN A 449 6.75 -0.73 0.11
CA GLN A 449 5.72 -1.57 0.70
C GLN A 449 4.32 -1.22 0.19
N SER A 450 4.02 0.07 0.01
CA SER A 450 2.73 0.55 -0.50
C SER A 450 2.51 0.17 -1.95
N ALA A 451 3.55 0.29 -2.80
CA ALA A 451 3.49 -0.18 -4.19
C ALA A 451 3.31 -1.70 -4.28
N CYS A 452 4.01 -2.48 -3.45
CA CYS A 452 3.83 -3.92 -3.38
C CYS A 452 2.41 -4.30 -2.92
N GLN A 453 1.85 -3.58 -1.95
CA GLN A 453 0.45 -3.75 -1.54
C GLN A 453 -0.53 -3.39 -2.65
N ALA A 454 -0.27 -2.33 -3.43
CA ALA A 454 -1.10 -1.95 -4.56
C ALA A 454 -1.11 -3.04 -5.64
N ALA A 455 0.05 -3.62 -5.96
CA ALA A 455 0.17 -4.73 -6.91
C ALA A 455 -0.57 -5.98 -6.44
N LEU A 456 -0.45 -6.34 -5.15
CA LEU A 456 -1.20 -7.44 -4.56
C LEU A 456 -2.71 -7.20 -4.63
N LEU A 457 -3.15 -6.00 -4.20
CA LEU A 457 -4.56 -5.61 -4.19
C LEU A 457 -5.17 -5.63 -5.59
N LEU A 458 -4.43 -5.13 -6.59
CA LEU A 458 -4.84 -5.19 -7.99
C LEU A 458 -5.11 -6.62 -8.47
N GLY A 459 -4.25 -7.57 -8.06
CA GLY A 459 -4.46 -8.99 -8.35
C GLY A 459 -5.64 -9.59 -7.58
N GLU A 460 -5.78 -9.26 -6.28
CA GLU A 460 -6.88 -9.73 -5.42
C GLU A 460 -8.25 -9.28 -5.95
N SER A 461 -8.31 -8.09 -6.56
CA SER A 461 -9.55 -7.46 -7.00
C SER A 461 -9.80 -7.47 -8.50
N GLU A 462 -9.01 -8.18 -9.29
CA GLU A 462 -9.12 -8.16 -10.76
C GLU A 462 -10.53 -8.51 -11.24
N GLU A 463 -11.07 -9.65 -10.79
CA GLU A 463 -12.42 -10.11 -11.16
C GLU A 463 -13.52 -9.15 -10.68
N ILE A 464 -13.33 -8.53 -9.50
CA ILE A 464 -14.25 -7.51 -8.96
C ILE A 464 -14.28 -6.29 -9.88
N LEU A 465 -13.11 -5.80 -10.29
CA LEU A 465 -12.98 -4.66 -11.20
C LEU A 465 -13.59 -4.96 -12.57
N GLU A 466 -13.42 -6.19 -13.09
CA GLU A 466 -14.05 -6.63 -14.34
C GLU A 466 -15.58 -6.61 -14.25
N ILE A 467 -16.15 -7.14 -13.15
CA ILE A 467 -17.61 -7.13 -12.92
C ILE A 467 -18.14 -5.71 -12.83
N LEU A 468 -17.41 -4.80 -12.18
CA LEU A 468 -17.82 -3.40 -12.04
C LEU A 468 -17.67 -2.62 -13.35
N HIS A 469 -16.65 -2.92 -14.16
CA HIS A 469 -16.41 -2.26 -15.44
C HIS A 469 -17.48 -2.59 -16.49
N GLN A 470 -18.04 -3.81 -16.44
CA GLN A 470 -19.14 -4.21 -17.33
C GLN A 470 -20.46 -3.49 -17.02
N ARG A 471 -20.54 -2.72 -15.93
CA ARG A 471 -21.74 -2.02 -15.50
C ARG A 471 -21.74 -0.58 -15.97
N GLN A 472 -22.94 -0.04 -16.20
CA GLN A 472 -23.11 1.39 -16.33
C GLN A 472 -22.97 2.03 -14.95
N LEU A 473 -21.83 2.68 -14.72
CA LEU A 473 -21.58 3.41 -13.47
C LEU A 473 -22.26 4.79 -13.55
N PRO A 474 -22.86 5.27 -12.44
CA PRO A 474 -23.37 6.63 -12.39
C PRO A 474 -22.22 7.62 -12.58
N THR A 475 -22.49 8.71 -13.31
CA THR A 475 -21.50 9.77 -13.53
C THR A 475 -21.44 10.66 -12.29
N LEU A 476 -20.77 10.15 -11.26
CA LEU A 476 -20.66 10.81 -9.96
C LEU A 476 -19.26 11.40 -9.80
N ASP A 477 -19.19 12.61 -9.24
CA ASP A 477 -17.91 13.21 -8.85
C ASP A 477 -17.12 12.26 -7.93
N PRO A 478 -15.79 12.08 -8.11
CA PRO A 478 -15.02 11.09 -7.36
C PRO A 478 -15.10 11.26 -5.83
N ASP A 479 -15.23 12.47 -5.31
CA ASP A 479 -15.31 12.71 -3.87
C ASP A 479 -16.71 12.41 -3.32
N LYS A 480 -17.75 12.64 -4.12
CA LYS A 480 -19.10 12.15 -3.81
C LYS A 480 -19.17 10.62 -3.88
N ALA A 481 -18.54 10.01 -4.89
CA ALA A 481 -18.50 8.56 -5.08
C ALA A 481 -17.76 7.82 -3.95
N ALA A 482 -16.87 8.51 -3.23
CA ALA A 482 -16.14 7.96 -2.08
C ALA A 482 -17.04 7.66 -0.87
N THR A 483 -18.20 8.32 -0.76
CA THR A 483 -19.08 8.25 0.42
C THR A 483 -20.45 7.69 0.08
N ILE A 484 -21.03 6.92 1.00
CA ILE A 484 -22.38 6.37 0.82
C ILE A 484 -23.45 7.47 0.75
N GLN A 485 -23.25 8.59 1.47
CA GLN A 485 -24.12 9.77 1.40
C GLN A 485 -24.07 10.43 0.03
N GLY A 486 -22.89 10.55 -0.58
CA GLY A 486 -22.75 11.12 -1.91
C GLY A 486 -23.50 10.30 -2.96
N TRP A 487 -23.45 8.96 -2.87
CA TRP A 487 -24.25 8.07 -3.70
C TRP A 487 -25.76 8.24 -3.46
N ARG A 488 -26.20 8.30 -2.21
CA ARG A 488 -27.62 8.50 -1.87
C ARG A 488 -28.16 9.82 -2.40
N ALA A 489 -27.44 10.91 -2.18
CA ALA A 489 -27.83 12.23 -2.65
C ALA A 489 -27.93 12.29 -4.18
N PHE A 490 -27.04 11.59 -4.89
CA PHE A 490 -27.10 11.48 -6.35
C PHE A 490 -28.34 10.71 -6.82
N MET A 491 -28.62 9.54 -6.22
CA MET A 491 -29.76 8.72 -6.59
C MET A 491 -31.11 9.38 -6.29
N GLU A 492 -31.19 10.24 -5.28
CA GLU A 492 -32.39 11.04 -5.00
C GLU A 492 -32.60 12.14 -6.06
N GLN A 493 -31.52 12.77 -6.56
CA GLN A 493 -31.58 13.83 -7.58
C GLN A 493 -31.96 13.31 -8.96
N ASP A 494 -31.47 12.13 -9.36
CA ASP A 494 -31.79 11.51 -10.66
C ASP A 494 -33.29 11.21 -10.82
N ILE A 495 -34.00 10.95 -9.70
CA ILE A 495 -35.44 10.71 -9.70
C ILE A 495 -36.22 12.02 -9.83
N GLU A 496 -35.73 13.11 -9.22
CA GLU A 496 -36.34 14.44 -9.34
C GLU A 496 -36.11 15.07 -10.72
N ASN A 497 -35.05 14.67 -11.45
CA ASN A 497 -34.72 15.19 -12.79
C ASN A 497 -34.27 14.10 -13.79
N PRO A 498 -35.15 13.19 -14.23
CA PRO A 498 -34.79 12.07 -15.12
C PRO A 498 -34.36 12.50 -16.55
N VAL A 499 -34.52 13.77 -16.91
CA VAL A 499 -34.29 14.30 -18.27
C VAL A 499 -32.85 14.80 -18.49
N ALA A 500 -32.06 14.98 -17.43
CA ALA A 500 -30.69 15.51 -17.55
C ALA A 500 -29.61 14.42 -17.77
N SER A 501 -29.93 13.14 -17.53
CA SER A 501 -28.94 12.04 -17.54
C SER A 501 -28.76 11.37 -18.91
N VAL A 502 -29.47 11.82 -19.95
CA VAL A 502 -29.25 11.36 -21.33
C VAL A 502 -28.74 12.53 -22.18
N SER A 503 -27.43 12.63 -22.31
CA SER A 503 -26.78 13.33 -23.43
C SER A 503 -25.87 12.35 -24.19
N PRO A 504 -25.77 12.47 -25.52
CA PRO A 504 -25.37 11.38 -26.38
C PRO A 504 -23.87 11.11 -26.34
N ALA A 505 -23.52 9.86 -26.64
CA ALA A 505 -22.18 9.36 -26.85
C ALA A 505 -21.30 10.34 -27.64
N PHE A 506 -20.10 10.63 -27.09
CA PHE A 506 -19.08 11.38 -27.81
C PHE A 506 -18.65 10.61 -29.07
N PRO A 507 -18.48 11.30 -30.22
CA PRO A 507 -17.94 10.69 -31.42
C PRO A 507 -16.44 10.40 -31.24
N GLN A 508 -16.02 9.24 -31.72
CA GLN A 508 -14.61 8.94 -31.95
C GLN A 508 -14.01 9.99 -32.89
N THR A 509 -12.96 10.71 -32.48
CA THR A 509 -11.84 11.10 -33.36
C THR A 509 -10.68 11.74 -32.59
N VAL A 510 -9.51 11.10 -32.73
CA VAL A 510 -8.18 11.67 -33.00
C VAL A 510 -7.58 12.72 -32.04
N GLY A 511 -6.54 12.29 -31.32
CA GLY A 511 -5.25 12.97 -31.24
C GLY A 511 -5.19 14.31 -30.51
N GLY A 512 -4.80 14.29 -29.24
CA GLY A 512 -4.41 15.50 -28.53
C GLY A 512 -3.88 15.21 -27.13
N HIS A 513 -2.55 15.19 -26.99
CA HIS A 513 -1.87 15.23 -25.71
C HIS A 513 -2.32 16.46 -24.90
N ALA A 514 -2.90 16.23 -23.73
CA ALA A 514 -2.96 17.22 -22.67
C ALA A 514 -2.53 16.56 -21.36
N CYS A 515 -1.33 16.95 -20.90
CA CYS A 515 -0.80 16.64 -19.58
C CYS A 515 -1.70 17.27 -18.53
N LEU A 516 -2.06 16.50 -17.50
CA LEU A 516 -2.54 17.04 -16.23
C LEU A 516 -1.72 16.40 -15.10
N TYR A 517 -1.19 17.27 -14.26
CA TYR A 517 -0.37 17.01 -13.08
C TYR A 517 -1.14 16.35 -11.95
#